data_AF-A0A8X7B8N3-F1
#
_entry.id   AF-A0A8X7B8N3-F1
#
_cell.length_a   1.000
_cell.length_b   1.000
_cell.length_c   1.000
_cell.angle_alpha   90.00
_cell.angle_beta   90.00
_cell.angle_gamma   90.00
#
_symmetry.space_group_name_H-M   'P 1'
#
loop_
_entity.id
_entity.type
_entity.pdbx_description
1 polymer ?
#
loop_
_entity_poly.entity_id
_entity_poly.type
_entity_poly.pdbx_seq_one_letter_code
_entity_poly.pdbx_strand_id
1 'polypeptide(L)'
;MKNILHNKDLTEEEKTILYLQVLQKYTHFSNENRRESEPVPNAASLSENQETESLKENLKESVVKTEKEVFEDEIFRIVPARYKEKAKNIFQFLKLQESFSWNSDDEIIYKNTVIPGSNIAFLVNDFLRNQKNQHLKEDMYF
;
A
#
# COMPACT_ATOMS: atom_id res chain seq x y z
N MET A 1 0.72 13.36 -24.01
CA MET A 1 1.50 12.11 -24.18
C MET A 1 1.55 11.61 -25.62
N LYS A 2 0.45 11.58 -26.40
CA LYS A 2 0.47 11.05 -27.79
C LYS A 2 1.44 11.78 -28.73
N ASN A 3 1.68 13.08 -28.55
CA ASN A 3 2.53 13.85 -29.47
C ASN A 3 4.04 13.52 -29.37
N ILE A 4 4.53 12.98 -28.24
CA ILE A 4 5.96 12.68 -28.05
C ILE A 4 6.36 11.39 -28.77
N LEU A 5 5.46 10.38 -28.77
CA LEU A 5 5.71 9.10 -29.43
C LEU A 5 5.54 9.17 -30.97
N HIS A 6 4.71 10.09 -31.47
CA HIS A 6 4.38 10.17 -32.91
C HIS A 6 5.23 11.17 -33.68
N ASN A 7 6.07 11.98 -33.02
CA ASN A 7 7.00 12.87 -33.70
C ASN A 7 8.15 12.04 -34.30
N LYS A 8 8.27 12.07 -35.64
CA LYS A 8 9.33 11.39 -36.39
C LYS A 8 10.64 12.18 -36.45
N ASP A 9 10.58 13.45 -36.08
CA ASP A 9 11.73 14.37 -36.12
C ASP A 9 12.64 14.27 -34.88
N LEU A 10 12.26 13.45 -33.89
CA LEU A 10 13.03 13.23 -32.67
C LEU A 10 13.69 11.86 -32.68
N THR A 11 14.96 11.87 -32.27
CA THR A 11 15.78 10.68 -32.03
C THR A 11 15.18 9.88 -30.86
N GLU A 12 15.34 8.55 -30.86
CA GLU A 12 14.81 7.71 -29.77
C GLU A 12 15.33 8.15 -28.39
N GLU A 13 16.58 8.60 -28.30
CA GLU A 13 17.17 9.12 -27.07
C GLU A 13 16.51 10.41 -26.57
N GLU A 14 16.13 11.31 -27.49
CA GLU A 14 15.41 12.53 -27.12
C GLU A 14 13.99 12.21 -26.62
N LYS A 15 13.35 11.18 -27.19
CA LYS A 15 12.04 10.70 -26.75
C LYS A 15 12.09 10.11 -25.35
N THR A 16 13.14 9.36 -25.01
CA THR A 16 13.28 8.78 -23.66
C THR A 16 13.47 9.87 -22.61
N ILE A 17 14.28 10.88 -22.91
CA ILE A 17 14.51 12.03 -22.02
C ILE A 17 13.20 12.81 -21.79
N LEU A 18 12.46 13.12 -22.86
CA LEU A 18 11.16 13.81 -22.77
C LEU A 18 10.13 12.99 -21.99
N TYR A 19 10.11 11.68 -22.21
CA TYR A 19 9.22 10.78 -21.49
C TYR A 19 9.54 10.76 -19.99
N LEU A 20 10.83 10.65 -19.65
CA LEU A 20 11.30 10.68 -18.26
C LEU A 20 10.96 12.01 -17.57
N GLN A 21 11.11 13.14 -18.27
CA GLN A 21 10.76 14.46 -17.75
C GLN A 21 9.26 14.59 -17.46
N VAL A 22 8.41 14.05 -18.35
CA VAL A 22 6.95 14.04 -18.13
C VAL A 22 6.56 13.16 -16.94
N LEU A 23 7.23 12.02 -16.76
CA LEU A 23 7.03 11.15 -15.59
C LEU A 23 7.40 11.88 -14.29
N GLN A 24 8.58 12.50 -14.23
CA GLN A 24 9.01 13.29 -13.07
C GLN A 24 8.03 14.43 -12.78
N LYS A 25 7.55 15.11 -13.82
CA LYS A 25 6.52 16.15 -13.67
C LYS A 25 5.26 15.57 -13.01
N TYR A 26 4.77 14.43 -13.47
CA TYR A 26 3.56 13.82 -12.92
C TYR A 26 3.70 13.39 -11.46
N THR A 27 4.84 12.83 -11.06
CA THR A 27 5.10 12.48 -9.65
C THR A 27 5.18 13.72 -8.76
N HIS A 28 5.80 14.80 -9.25
CA HIS A 28 5.83 16.08 -8.54
C HIS A 28 4.42 16.66 -8.33
N PHE A 29 3.57 16.71 -9.37
CA PHE A 29 2.19 17.18 -9.25
C PHE A 29 1.34 16.31 -8.31
N SER A 30 1.50 14.98 -8.36
CA SER A 30 0.78 14.08 -7.46
C SER A 30 1.15 14.31 -5.99
N ASN A 31 2.43 14.63 -5.71
CA ASN A 31 2.91 14.93 -4.37
C ASN A 31 2.48 16.34 -3.90
N GLU A 32 2.37 17.29 -4.81
CA GLU A 32 1.96 18.68 -4.52
C GLU A 32 0.46 18.75 -4.17
N ASN A 33 -0.41 18.08 -4.94
CA ASN A 33 -1.83 17.95 -4.64
C ASN A 33 -2.10 17.22 -3.31
N ARG A 34 -1.19 16.34 -2.87
CA ARG A 34 -1.26 15.66 -1.57
C ARG A 34 -0.89 16.60 -0.41
N ARG A 35 -0.15 17.69 -0.66
CA ARG A 35 0.22 18.68 0.36
C ARG A 35 -0.81 19.80 0.52
N GLU A 36 -1.63 20.06 -0.48
CA GLU A 36 -2.65 21.13 -0.45
C GLU A 36 -3.94 20.77 0.29
N SER A 37 -4.12 19.51 0.74
CA SER A 37 -5.36 19.03 1.38
C SER A 37 -5.28 18.81 2.90
N GLU A 38 -4.26 19.33 3.59
CA GLU A 38 -4.19 19.27 5.06
C GLU A 38 -4.27 20.65 5.72
N PRO A 39 -5.17 20.87 6.70
CA PRO A 39 -5.14 22.04 7.56
C PRO A 39 -3.99 21.91 8.56
N VAL A 40 -3.14 22.94 8.59
CA VAL A 40 -2.07 23.15 9.57
C VAL A 40 -2.62 23.17 11.00
N PRO A 41 -1.84 22.71 11.99
CA PRO A 41 -1.63 23.56 13.15
C PRO A 41 -0.14 23.79 13.44
N ASN A 42 0.23 25.06 13.28
CA ASN A 42 1.23 25.89 13.94
C ASN A 42 2.65 25.39 14.26
N ALA A 43 3.56 26.28 13.86
CA ALA A 43 5.00 26.28 14.03
C ALA A 43 5.48 26.76 15.42
N ALA A 44 6.82 26.67 15.57
CA ALA A 44 7.72 27.22 16.61
C ALA A 44 7.93 26.31 17.83
N SER A 45 9.15 26.06 18.32
CA SER A 45 10.42 26.79 18.18
C SER A 45 11.63 25.87 18.35
N LEU A 46 12.71 26.24 17.67
CA LEU A 46 14.09 25.84 17.94
C LEU A 46 14.46 26.11 19.41
N SER A 47 15.17 25.18 20.05
CA SER A 47 16.08 25.49 21.15
C SER A 47 17.27 24.55 21.08
N GLU A 48 18.41 25.16 20.76
CA GLU A 48 19.75 24.59 20.81
C GLU A 48 20.23 24.41 22.27
N ASN A 49 21.05 23.38 22.44
CA ASN A 49 22.12 23.20 23.43
C ASN A 49 21.74 22.95 24.90
N GLN A 50 21.91 21.70 25.36
CA GLN A 50 22.92 21.34 26.36
C GLN A 50 23.43 19.91 26.10
N GLU A 51 24.74 19.80 25.88
CA GLU A 51 25.51 18.56 25.81
C GLU A 51 25.63 17.93 27.22
N THR A 52 25.47 16.62 27.33
CA THR A 52 26.50 15.72 27.87
C THR A 52 26.12 14.27 27.67
N GLU A 53 27.10 13.55 27.15
CA GLU A 53 27.20 12.14 26.79
C GLU A 53 26.47 11.14 27.71
N SER A 54 25.57 10.35 27.12
CA SER A 54 25.53 8.91 27.37
C SER A 54 25.16 8.20 26.08
N LEU A 55 26.20 7.66 25.45
CA LEU A 55 26.13 6.93 24.20
C LEU A 55 25.63 5.49 24.44
N LYS A 56 24.66 5.10 23.60
CA LYS A 56 24.29 3.74 23.17
C LYS A 56 23.30 3.00 24.09
N GLU A 57 22.03 2.97 23.69
CA GLU A 57 21.47 1.86 22.92
C GLU A 57 20.01 2.10 22.53
N ASN A 58 19.74 1.95 21.24
CA ASN A 58 18.47 1.53 20.65
C ASN A 58 17.26 2.49 20.63
N LEU A 59 17.46 3.67 20.02
CA LEU A 59 16.39 4.44 19.37
C LEU A 59 16.54 4.32 17.84
N LYS A 60 16.13 3.18 17.27
CA LYS A 60 15.98 3.01 15.81
C LYS A 60 14.79 2.10 15.43
N GLU A 61 13.65 2.29 16.08
CA GLU A 61 12.42 1.61 15.67
C GLU A 61 11.26 2.62 15.61
N SER A 62 11.41 3.66 14.78
CA SER A 62 10.33 4.61 14.53
C SER A 62 10.53 5.43 13.25
N VAL A 63 11.10 4.88 12.19
CA VAL A 63 11.09 5.56 10.88
C VAL A 63 11.07 4.50 9.78
N VAL A 64 10.12 4.65 8.84
CA VAL A 64 9.79 3.74 7.74
C VAL A 64 8.83 2.60 8.10
N LYS A 65 7.60 2.97 8.51
CA LYS A 65 6.45 2.11 8.18
C LYS A 65 6.34 2.10 6.66
N THR A 66 6.66 0.97 6.06
CA THR A 66 6.54 0.78 4.61
C THR A 66 5.05 0.86 4.25
N GLU A 67 4.67 1.34 3.06
CA GLU A 67 3.26 1.40 2.59
C GLU A 67 2.51 0.06 2.79
N LYS A 68 3.25 -1.04 2.75
CA LYS A 68 2.76 -2.40 3.03
C LYS A 68 2.28 -2.62 4.48
N GLU A 69 2.87 -1.97 5.47
CA GLU A 69 2.44 -2.08 6.88
C GLU A 69 1.18 -1.27 7.16
N VAL A 70 1.02 -0.12 6.49
CA VAL A 70 -0.20 0.69 6.58
C VAL A 70 -1.41 -0.10 6.06
N PHE A 71 -1.19 -0.87 4.99
CA PHE A 71 -2.22 -1.72 4.42
C PHE A 71 -2.61 -2.90 5.32
N GLU A 72 -1.64 -3.49 6.02
CA GLU A 72 -1.91 -4.53 7.02
C GLU A 72 -2.85 -4.02 8.12
N ASP A 73 -2.62 -2.80 8.60
CA ASP A 73 -3.46 -2.17 9.62
C ASP A 73 -4.91 -1.97 9.14
N GLU A 74 -5.13 -1.70 7.85
CA GLU A 74 -6.47 -1.52 7.26
C GLU A 74 -7.24 -2.83 7.17
N ILE A 75 -6.60 -3.91 6.74
CA ILE A 75 -7.21 -5.25 6.74
C ILE A 75 -7.58 -5.66 8.18
N PHE A 76 -6.70 -5.42 9.15
CA PHE A 76 -6.96 -5.79 10.55
C PHE A 76 -8.10 -4.98 11.20
N ARG A 77 -8.52 -3.86 10.60
CA ARG A 77 -9.75 -3.12 11.00
C ARG A 77 -11.01 -3.80 10.49
N ILE A 78 -10.98 -4.33 9.27
CA ILE A 78 -12.14 -4.94 8.61
C ILE A 78 -12.41 -6.36 9.17
N VAL A 79 -11.35 -7.08 9.53
CA VAL A 79 -11.45 -8.46 10.04
C VAL A 79 -11.83 -8.48 11.53
N PRO A 80 -12.79 -9.32 11.95
CA PRO A 80 -13.14 -9.48 13.37
C PRO A 80 -11.93 -9.95 14.22
N ALA A 81 -11.82 -9.45 15.45
CA ALA A 81 -10.67 -9.68 16.33
C ALA A 81 -10.29 -11.16 16.50
N ARG A 82 -11.28 -12.06 16.56
CA ARG A 82 -11.08 -13.51 16.69
C ARG A 82 -10.32 -14.15 15.52
N TYR A 83 -10.35 -13.53 14.35
CA TYR A 83 -9.75 -14.07 13.12
C TYR A 83 -8.48 -13.35 12.69
N LYS A 84 -7.97 -12.41 13.48
CA LYS A 84 -6.75 -11.64 13.15
C LYS A 84 -5.54 -12.54 12.87
N GLU A 85 -5.32 -13.55 13.72
CA GLU A 85 -4.23 -14.52 13.52
C GLU A 85 -4.38 -15.32 12.22
N LYS A 86 -5.61 -15.74 11.89
CA LYS A 86 -5.89 -16.46 10.64
C LYS A 86 -5.71 -15.56 9.43
N ALA A 87 -6.18 -14.31 9.49
CA ALA A 87 -5.98 -13.33 8.43
C ALA A 87 -4.49 -13.08 8.18
N LYS A 88 -3.69 -12.96 9.25
CA LYS A 88 -2.23 -12.82 9.16
C LYS A 88 -1.58 -14.01 8.45
N ASN A 89 -1.98 -15.24 8.80
CA ASN A 89 -1.47 -16.45 8.14
C ASN A 89 -1.83 -16.49 6.65
N ILE A 90 -3.07 -16.16 6.30
CA ILE A 90 -3.51 -16.08 4.90
C ILE A 90 -2.68 -15.03 4.15
N PHE A 91 -2.49 -13.86 4.76
CA PHE A 91 -1.73 -12.79 4.14
C PHE A 91 -0.26 -13.15 3.92
N GLN A 92 0.37 -13.80 4.91
CA GLN A 92 1.72 -14.33 4.79
C GLN A 92 1.82 -15.37 3.68
N PHE A 93 0.81 -16.25 3.56
CA PHE A 93 0.73 -17.21 2.47
C PHE A 93 0.61 -16.54 1.10
N LEU A 94 -0.25 -15.52 0.97
CA LEU A 94 -0.44 -14.76 -0.26
C LEU A 94 0.83 -14.01 -0.68
N LYS A 95 1.57 -13.44 0.28
CA LYS A 95 2.87 -12.80 0.02
C LYS A 95 3.93 -13.75 -0.53
N LEU A 96 3.86 -15.04 -0.17
CA LEU A 96 4.79 -16.05 -0.65
C LEU A 96 4.53 -16.44 -2.11
N GLN A 97 3.32 -16.16 -2.62
CA GLN A 97 2.96 -16.49 -3.99
C GLN A 97 3.43 -15.39 -4.94
N GLU A 98 4.42 -15.69 -5.78
CA GLU A 98 4.93 -14.73 -6.78
C GLU A 98 3.87 -14.29 -7.80
N SER A 99 2.87 -15.14 -8.05
CA SER A 99 1.78 -14.87 -9.00
C SER A 99 0.65 -14.01 -8.43
N PHE A 100 0.70 -13.69 -7.13
CA PHE A 100 -0.36 -12.97 -6.42
C PHE A 100 0.21 -11.70 -5.78
N SER A 101 -0.30 -10.56 -6.22
CA SER A 101 0.02 -9.25 -5.64
C SER A 101 -1.23 -8.37 -5.61
N TRP A 102 -1.10 -7.16 -5.10
CA TRP A 102 -2.18 -6.18 -5.05
C TRP A 102 -1.65 -4.79 -5.37
N ASN A 103 -2.50 -3.93 -5.91
CA ASN A 103 -2.16 -2.53 -6.18
C ASN A 103 -2.38 -1.64 -4.94
N SER A 104 -2.14 -0.33 -5.09
CA SER A 104 -2.36 0.66 -4.03
C SER A 104 -3.85 0.93 -3.75
N ASP A 105 -4.75 0.45 -4.60
CA ASP A 105 -6.21 0.55 -4.46
C ASP A 105 -6.82 -0.76 -3.91
N ASP A 106 -5.99 -1.63 -3.34
CA ASP A 106 -6.32 -2.95 -2.79
C ASP A 106 -6.87 -3.98 -3.77
N GLU A 107 -6.81 -3.69 -5.07
CA GLU A 107 -7.22 -4.60 -6.12
C GLU A 107 -6.20 -5.70 -6.33
N ILE A 108 -6.72 -6.89 -6.60
CA ILE A 108 -5.92 -8.11 -6.75
C ILE A 108 -5.29 -8.12 -8.14
N ILE A 109 -3.97 -8.32 -8.17
CA ILE A 109 -3.19 -8.57 -9.38
C ILE A 109 -2.83 -10.05 -9.38
N TYR A 110 -3.36 -10.80 -10.35
CA TYR A 110 -3.04 -12.20 -10.56
C TYR A 110 -2.33 -12.38 -11.89
N LYS A 111 -1.12 -12.94 -11.89
CA LYS A 111 -0.30 -13.16 -13.10
C LYS A 111 -0.22 -11.90 -13.99
N ASN A 112 0.10 -10.75 -13.38
CA ASN A 112 0.20 -9.44 -14.02
C ASN A 112 -1.12 -8.91 -14.64
N THR A 113 -2.26 -9.53 -14.33
CA THR A 113 -3.58 -9.06 -14.74
C THR A 113 -4.30 -8.50 -13.52
N VAL A 114 -4.75 -7.25 -13.60
CA VAL A 114 -5.57 -6.62 -12.56
C VAL A 114 -6.98 -7.19 -12.66
N ILE A 115 -7.54 -7.62 -11.53
CA ILE A 115 -8.93 -8.05 -11.43
C ILE A 115 -9.74 -6.86 -10.91
N PRO A 116 -10.43 -6.11 -11.79
CA PRO A 116 -11.09 -4.87 -11.41
C PRO A 116 -12.25 -5.13 -10.45
N GLY A 117 -12.44 -4.22 -9.48
CA GLY A 117 -13.50 -4.33 -8.48
C GLY A 117 -13.30 -5.47 -7.48
N SER A 118 -12.12 -6.09 -7.48
CA SER A 118 -11.69 -6.97 -6.40
C SER A 118 -11.07 -6.13 -5.30
N ASN A 119 -11.24 -6.54 -4.05
CA ASN A 119 -10.53 -5.94 -2.92
C ASN A 119 -10.07 -7.06 -2.01
N ILE A 120 -8.75 -7.11 -1.74
CA ILE A 120 -8.16 -8.22 -1.00
C ILE A 120 -8.59 -8.23 0.48
N ALA A 121 -8.83 -7.08 1.10
CA ALA A 121 -9.31 -6.99 2.47
C ALA A 121 -10.73 -7.58 2.61
N PHE A 122 -11.62 -7.24 1.67
CA PHE A 122 -12.97 -7.82 1.61
C PHE A 122 -12.92 -9.32 1.32
N LEU A 123 -12.08 -9.77 0.38
CA LEU A 123 -11.94 -11.20 0.07
C LEU A 123 -11.51 -12.02 1.29
N VAL A 124 -10.49 -11.54 2.03
CA VAL A 124 -10.01 -12.21 3.25
C VAL A 124 -11.10 -12.22 4.31
N ASN A 125 -11.81 -11.11 4.51
CA ASN A 125 -12.92 -11.03 5.45
C ASN A 125 -14.08 -11.98 5.08
N ASP A 126 -14.49 -12.02 3.82
CA ASP A 126 -15.58 -12.87 3.35
C ASP A 126 -15.23 -14.35 3.42
N PHE A 127 -13.98 -14.71 3.11
CA PHE A 127 -13.49 -16.06 3.31
C PHE A 127 -13.60 -16.51 4.77
N LEU A 128 -13.16 -15.66 5.71
CA LEU A 128 -13.22 -15.95 7.14
C LEU A 128 -14.67 -16.02 7.67
N ARG A 129 -15.57 -15.19 7.14
CA ARG A 129 -17.00 -15.22 7.48
C ARG A 129 -17.71 -16.46 6.93
N ASN A 130 -17.38 -16.88 5.72
CA ASN A 130 -18.02 -18.04 5.10
C ASN A 130 -17.71 -19.36 5.81
N GLN A 131 -16.55 -19.49 6.45
CA GLN A 131 -16.25 -20.66 7.29
C GLN A 131 -17.23 -20.83 8.45
N LYS A 132 -17.74 -19.73 9.03
CA LYS A 132 -18.76 -19.80 10.09
C LYS A 132 -20.07 -20.40 9.58
N ASN A 133 -20.47 -20.02 8.37
CA ASN A 133 -21.75 -20.43 7.79
C ASN A 133 -21.74 -21.85 7.24
N GLN A 134 -20.56 -22.42 6.96
CA GLN A 134 -20.43 -23.81 6.51
C GLN A 134 -20.70 -24.80 7.65
N HIS A 135 -20.07 -24.60 8.82
CA HIS A 135 -20.31 -25.46 9.99
C HIS A 135 -21.78 -25.45 10.44
N LEU A 136 -22.45 -24.30 10.40
CA LEU A 136 -23.87 -24.19 10.78
C LEU A 136 -24.82 -24.90 9.82
N LYS A 137 -24.41 -25.12 8.56
CA LYS A 137 -25.21 -25.85 7.58
C LYS A 137 -25.05 -27.35 7.73
N GLU A 138 -23.87 -27.83 8.10
CA GLU A 138 -23.61 -29.25 8.33
C GLU A 138 -24.42 -29.79 9.52
N ASP A 139 -24.56 -29.00 10.59
CA ASP A 139 -25.33 -29.38 11.79
C ASP A 139 -26.86 -29.40 11.58
N MET A 140 -27.37 -28.87 10.46
CA MET A 140 -28.81 -28.81 10.16
C MET A 140 -29.33 -30.02 9.37
N TYR A 141 -28.43 -30.92 8.94
CA TYR A 141 -28.76 -32.14 8.19
C TYR A 141 -28.57 -33.43 9.02
N PHE A 142 -28.44 -33.32 10.35
CA PHE A 142 -28.41 -34.46 11.28
C PHE A 142 -29.59 -34.45 12.24
#